data_AF-A0A2N5KJM7-F1
#
_entry.id   AF-A0A2N5KJM7-F1
#
_cell.length_a   1.000
_cell.length_b   1.000
_cell.length_c   1.000
_cell.angle_alpha   90.00
_cell.angle_beta   90.00
_cell.angle_gamma   90.00
#
_symmetry.space_group_name_H-M   'P 1'
#
loop_
_entity.id
_entity.type
_entity.pdbx_description
1 polymer ?
#
loop_
_entity_poly.entity_id
_entity_poly.type
_entity_poly.pdbx_seq_one_letter_code
_entity_poly.pdbx_strand_id
1 'polypeptide(L)'
;MSHVVLLGDSIFDNAAYVAGAPDVVRQVCQRLPDGSKATLLAVDGSTTGNVREQLRRLPADATHLVVSVGGNDALGSGDFLAAPARSAGEVLLGLADIGDEFERGYLAMLAEVLARRLPTAVCTVYYPRFPEPAF
;
A
#
# COMPACT_ATOMS: atom_id res chain seq x y z
N MET A 1 -19.05 0.91 18.42
CA MET A 1 -19.02 1.62 17.12
C MET A 1 -17.59 1.57 16.61
N SER A 2 -17.39 1.23 15.35
CA SER A 2 -16.04 1.10 14.77
C SER A 2 -15.72 2.30 13.89
N HIS A 3 -14.46 2.75 13.94
CA HIS A 3 -13.91 3.71 12.99
C HIS A 3 -12.71 3.05 12.31
N VAL A 4 -12.92 2.62 11.07
CA VAL A 4 -11.87 1.97 10.26
C VAL A 4 -11.13 3.04 9.46
N VAL A 5 -9.80 3.06 9.53
CA VAL A 5 -8.98 3.97 8.74
C VAL A 5 -8.20 3.18 7.68
N LEU A 6 -8.33 3.59 6.43
CA LEU A 6 -7.67 3.00 5.28
C LEU A 6 -6.40 3.80 4.96
N LEU A 7 -5.24 3.13 5.01
CA LEU A 7 -3.91 3.68 4.75
C LEU A 7 -3.28 2.98 3.55
N GLY A 8 -2.44 3.69 2.80
CA GLY A 8 -1.68 3.15 1.69
C GLY A 8 -1.86 3.93 0.40
N ASP A 9 -2.06 3.24 -0.71
CA ASP A 9 -1.99 3.81 -2.06
C ASP A 9 -3.35 3.79 -2.81
N SER A 10 -3.28 3.84 -4.15
CA SER A 10 -4.43 3.82 -5.05
C SER A 10 -5.28 2.57 -4.98
N ILE A 11 -4.84 1.50 -4.31
CA ILE A 11 -5.71 0.36 -4.04
C ILE A 11 -6.89 0.76 -3.16
N PHE A 12 -6.70 1.70 -2.23
CA PHE A 12 -7.78 2.28 -1.46
C PHE A 12 -8.23 3.64 -2.00
N ASP A 13 -7.31 4.48 -2.47
CA ASP A 13 -7.61 5.76 -3.12
C ASP A 13 -7.95 5.57 -4.60
N ASN A 14 -9.01 4.80 -4.87
CA ASN A 14 -9.29 4.29 -6.20
C ASN A 14 -10.42 5.02 -6.94
N ALA A 15 -10.89 6.17 -6.44
CA ALA A 15 -12.07 6.87 -6.98
C ALA A 15 -11.91 7.24 -8.47
N ALA A 16 -10.70 7.60 -8.89
CA ALA A 16 -10.40 7.91 -10.29
C ALA A 16 -10.51 6.69 -11.24
N TYR A 17 -10.42 5.46 -10.70
CA TYR A 17 -10.33 4.23 -11.48
C TYR A 17 -11.65 3.46 -11.59
N VAL A 18 -12.68 3.87 -10.84
CA VAL A 18 -13.95 3.13 -10.75
C VAL A 18 -15.08 3.70 -11.61
N ALA A 19 -14.80 4.71 -12.46
CA ALA A 19 -15.74 5.26 -13.45
C ALA A 19 -17.15 5.58 -12.87
N GLY A 20 -17.20 6.10 -11.64
CA GLY A 20 -18.44 6.45 -10.93
C GLY A 20 -19.07 5.32 -10.11
N ALA A 21 -18.57 4.09 -10.21
CA ALA A 21 -18.90 3.02 -9.26
C ALA A 21 -18.35 3.35 -7.84
N PRO A 22 -18.86 2.71 -6.77
CA PRO A 22 -18.35 2.95 -5.42
C PRO A 22 -16.86 2.62 -5.29
N ASP A 23 -16.07 3.61 -4.88
CA ASP A 23 -14.69 3.45 -4.45
C ASP A 23 -14.58 2.54 -3.20
N VAL A 24 -13.36 2.12 -2.85
CA VAL A 24 -13.15 1.16 -1.76
C VAL A 24 -13.67 1.70 -0.43
N VAL A 25 -13.43 2.97 -0.10
CA VAL A 25 -13.90 3.52 1.18
C VAL A 25 -15.43 3.51 1.29
N ARG A 26 -16.14 3.83 0.19
CA ARG A 26 -17.61 3.72 0.15
C ARG A 26 -18.07 2.28 0.31
N GLN A 27 -17.42 1.33 -0.37
CA GLN A 27 -17.74 -0.08 -0.23
C GLN A 27 -17.49 -0.63 1.18
N VAL A 28 -16.45 -0.16 1.87
CA VAL A 28 -16.18 -0.51 3.27
C VAL A 28 -17.27 0.08 4.17
N CYS A 29 -17.57 1.37 4.04
CA CYS A 29 -18.64 2.03 4.79
C CYS A 29 -19.98 1.28 4.69
N GLN A 30 -20.36 0.82 3.49
CA GLN A 30 -21.61 0.08 3.26
C GLN A 30 -21.65 -1.30 3.93
N ARG A 31 -20.49 -1.88 4.25
CA ARG A 31 -20.39 -3.21 4.90
C ARG A 31 -20.20 -3.12 6.41
N LEU A 32 -19.96 -1.93 6.95
CA LEU A 32 -19.78 -1.75 8.38
C LEU A 32 -21.12 -1.75 9.13
N PRO A 33 -21.15 -2.19 10.40
CA PRO A 33 -22.36 -2.12 11.22
C PRO A 33 -22.85 -0.69 11.43
N ASP A 34 -24.15 -0.52 11.65
CA ASP A 34 -24.76 0.78 11.92
C ASP A 34 -24.01 1.58 13.00
N GLY A 35 -23.84 2.88 12.74
CA GLY A 35 -23.07 3.78 13.61
C GLY A 35 -21.55 3.65 13.49
N SER A 36 -21.04 2.75 12.66
CA SER A 36 -19.61 2.71 12.32
C SER A 36 -19.32 3.60 11.11
N LYS A 37 -18.05 3.97 10.92
CA LYS A 37 -17.59 4.77 9.79
C LYS A 37 -16.23 4.32 9.29
N ALA A 38 -15.90 4.68 8.05
CA ALA A 38 -14.55 4.56 7.53
C ALA A 38 -14.00 5.92 7.09
N THR A 39 -12.69 6.10 7.23
CA THR A 39 -11.96 7.27 6.75
C THR A 39 -10.83 6.81 5.84
N LEU A 40 -10.75 7.43 4.66
CA LEU A 40 -9.66 7.22 3.71
C LEU A 40 -8.52 8.20 4.00
N LEU A 41 -7.34 7.68 4.33
CA LEU A 41 -6.10 8.45 4.43
C LEU A 41 -5.02 7.99 3.43
N ALA A 42 -5.28 6.89 2.72
CA ALA A 42 -4.50 6.45 1.57
C ALA A 42 -4.46 7.54 0.49
N VAL A 43 -3.38 7.57 -0.29
CA VAL A 43 -3.15 8.56 -1.35
C VAL A 43 -2.52 7.86 -2.55
N ASP A 44 -3.09 8.05 -3.74
CA ASP A 44 -2.53 7.52 -5.00
C ASP A 44 -1.02 7.84 -5.13
N GLY A 45 -0.25 6.86 -5.62
CA GLY A 45 1.20 6.93 -5.76
C GLY A 45 2.01 6.76 -4.47
N SER A 46 1.36 6.56 -3.31
CA SER A 46 2.09 6.37 -2.05
C SER A 46 2.97 5.11 -2.04
N THR A 47 4.17 5.25 -1.51
CA THR A 47 5.08 4.17 -1.14
C THR A 47 5.02 3.89 0.36
N THR A 48 5.71 2.84 0.83
CA THR A 48 5.82 2.52 2.26
C THR A 48 6.28 3.72 3.10
N GLY A 49 7.20 4.53 2.57
CA GLY A 49 7.73 5.73 3.22
C GLY A 49 6.70 6.87 3.41
N ASN A 50 5.63 6.89 2.61
CA ASN A 50 4.59 7.93 2.70
C ASN A 50 3.54 7.66 3.79
N VAL A 51 3.42 6.41 4.26
CA VAL A 51 2.42 6.01 5.26
C VAL A 51 2.58 6.80 6.57
N ARG A 52 3.80 7.21 6.93
CA ARG A 52 4.06 8.07 8.09
C ARG A 52 3.23 9.36 8.09
N GLU A 53 3.12 10.03 6.94
CA GLU A 53 2.34 11.26 6.82
C GLU A 53 0.83 10.99 6.91
N GLN A 54 0.38 9.84 6.40
CA GLN A 54 -1.00 9.40 6.56
C GLN A 54 -1.32 9.14 8.03
N LEU A 55 -0.41 8.50 8.77
CA LEU A 55 -0.55 8.24 10.21
C LEU A 55 -0.62 9.51 11.06
N ARG A 56 -0.05 10.64 10.62
CA ARG A 56 -0.17 11.93 11.33
C ARG A 56 -1.57 12.52 11.25
N ARG A 57 -2.37 12.09 10.28
CA ARG A 57 -3.75 12.54 10.05
C ARG A 57 -4.78 11.59 10.69
N LEU A 58 -4.34 10.64 11.52
CA LEU A 58 -5.25 9.70 12.16
C LEU A 58 -6.30 10.42 13.02
N PRO A 59 -7.60 10.15 12.80
CA PRO A 59 -8.65 10.62 13.68
C PRO A 59 -8.47 10.08 15.10
N ALA A 60 -8.75 10.91 16.10
CA ALA A 60 -8.62 10.53 17.51
C ALA A 60 -9.55 9.38 17.92
N ASP A 61 -10.66 9.19 17.19
CA ASP A 61 -11.63 8.12 17.41
C ASP A 61 -11.40 6.90 16.51
N ALA A 62 -10.24 6.80 15.84
CA ALA A 62 -9.88 5.61 15.04
C ALA A 62 -9.81 4.37 15.93
N THR A 63 -10.43 3.27 15.48
CA THR A 63 -10.44 2.01 16.24
C THR A 63 -9.76 0.86 15.51
N HIS A 64 -9.67 0.91 14.17
CA HIS A 64 -9.00 -0.11 13.36
C HIS A 64 -8.21 0.53 12.23
N LEU A 65 -7.08 -0.08 11.86
CA LEU A 65 -6.26 0.30 10.72
C LEU A 65 -6.28 -0.81 9.67
N VAL A 66 -6.36 -0.43 8.39
CA VAL A 66 -6.14 -1.34 7.27
C VAL A 66 -5.10 -0.70 6.36
N VAL A 67 -4.06 -1.45 6.01
CA VAL A 67 -2.94 -0.96 5.20
C VAL A 67 -2.86 -1.74 3.90
N SER A 68 -2.81 -1.05 2.76
CA SER A 68 -2.49 -1.62 1.45
C SER A 68 -1.49 -0.73 0.73
N VAL A 69 -0.21 -1.11 0.75
CA VAL A 69 0.90 -0.34 0.17
C VAL A 69 2.03 -1.29 -0.21
N GLY A 70 2.97 -0.82 -1.04
CA GLY A 70 4.17 -1.53 -1.45
C GLY A 70 4.28 -1.74 -2.96
N GLY A 71 3.16 -1.66 -3.68
CA GLY A 71 3.16 -1.79 -5.14
C GLY A 71 4.03 -0.72 -5.81
N ASN A 72 3.92 0.53 -5.35
CA ASN A 72 4.70 1.65 -5.89
C ASN A 72 6.21 1.54 -5.57
N ASP A 73 6.57 1.01 -4.41
CA ASP A 73 7.98 0.74 -4.06
C ASP A 73 8.59 -0.27 -5.05
N ALA A 74 7.86 -1.36 -5.33
CA ALA A 74 8.29 -2.38 -6.30
C ALA A 74 8.34 -1.83 -7.73
N LEU A 75 7.32 -1.06 -8.16
CA LEU A 75 7.30 -0.41 -9.47
C LEU A 75 8.48 0.55 -9.66
N GLY A 76 8.89 1.26 -8.61
CA GLY A 76 10.05 2.15 -8.64
C GLY A 76 11.37 1.44 -8.94
N SER A 77 11.44 0.12 -8.74
CA SER A 77 12.60 -0.71 -9.08
C SER A 77 12.51 -1.34 -10.48
N GLY A 78 11.45 -1.05 -11.25
CA GLY A 78 11.19 -1.69 -12.55
C GLY A 78 12.30 -1.48 -13.59
N ASP A 79 12.95 -0.33 -13.59
CA ASP A 79 14.04 0.01 -14.53
C ASP A 79 15.24 -0.95 -14.40
N PHE A 80 15.43 -1.57 -13.23
CA PHE A 80 16.48 -2.57 -13.01
C PHE A 80 16.34 -3.77 -13.97
N LEU A 81 15.11 -4.16 -14.29
CA LEU A 81 14.84 -5.31 -15.16
C LEU A 81 15.23 -5.06 -16.62
N ALA A 82 15.32 -3.80 -17.03
CA ALA A 82 15.71 -3.39 -18.39
C ALA A 82 17.19 -2.98 -18.48
N ALA A 83 17.91 -2.92 -17.36
CA ALA A 83 19.28 -2.46 -17.33
C ALA A 83 20.27 -3.49 -17.92
N PRO A 84 21.31 -3.05 -18.64
CA PRO A 84 22.36 -3.96 -19.10
C PRO A 84 23.15 -4.49 -17.90
N ALA A 85 23.38 -5.81 -17.88
CA ALA A 85 24.18 -6.48 -16.85
C ALA A 85 25.42 -7.16 -17.45
N ARG A 86 26.51 -7.18 -16.69
CA ARG A 86 27.78 -7.81 -17.09
C ARG A 86 27.79 -9.31 -16.84
N SER A 87 26.94 -9.79 -15.93
CA SER A 87 26.81 -11.22 -15.60
C SER A 87 25.47 -11.54 -14.93
N ALA A 88 25.08 -12.83 -14.93
CA ALA A 88 23.95 -13.29 -14.14
C ALA A 88 24.13 -13.08 -12.62
N GLY A 89 25.38 -13.15 -12.13
CA GLY A 89 25.68 -12.90 -10.71
C GLY A 89 25.36 -11.47 -10.28
N GLU A 90 25.65 -10.49 -11.14
CA GLU A 90 25.29 -9.09 -10.92
C GLU A 90 23.77 -8.90 -10.83
N VAL A 91 23.01 -9.55 -11.72
CA VAL A 91 21.54 -9.49 -11.69
C VAL A 91 20.99 -10.06 -10.38
N LEU A 92 21.46 -11.24 -9.97
CA LEU A 92 21.00 -11.88 -8.74
C LEU A 92 21.33 -11.05 -7.48
N LEU A 93 22.51 -10.43 -7.43
CA LEU A 93 22.88 -9.54 -6.33
C LEU A 93 22.02 -8.27 -6.31
N GLY A 94 21.78 -7.64 -7.47
CA GLY A 94 20.92 -6.46 -7.54
C GLY A 94 19.46 -6.76 -7.13
N LEU A 95 18.92 -7.93 -7.52
CA LEU A 95 17.60 -8.36 -7.05
C LEU A 95 17.56 -8.60 -5.53
N ALA A 96 18.64 -9.14 -4.95
CA ALA A 96 18.75 -9.28 -3.50
C ALA A 96 18.77 -7.91 -2.81
N ASP A 97 19.55 -6.95 -3.32
CA ASP A 97 19.62 -5.59 -2.77
C ASP A 97 18.26 -4.88 -2.81
N ILE A 98 17.52 -5.01 -3.92
CA ILE A 98 16.15 -4.48 -4.07
C ILE A 98 15.20 -5.13 -3.06
N GLY A 99 15.26 -6.46 -2.91
CA GLY A 99 14.44 -7.19 -1.94
C GLY A 99 14.72 -6.75 -0.51
N ASP A 100 15.99 -6.64 -0.15
CA ASP A 100 16.44 -6.20 1.18
C ASP A 100 16.01 -4.76 1.48
N GLU A 101 16.07 -3.85 0.50
CA GLU A 101 15.61 -2.47 0.67
C GLU A 101 14.10 -2.39 0.85
N PHE A 102 13.34 -3.12 0.04
CA PHE A 102 11.89 -3.23 0.17
C PHE A 102 11.52 -3.78 1.55
N GLU A 103 12.16 -4.86 2.01
CA GLU A 103 11.90 -5.44 3.33
C GLU A 103 12.17 -4.44 4.46
N ARG A 104 13.32 -3.74 4.43
CA ARG A 104 13.65 -2.71 5.42
C ARG A 104 12.61 -1.59 5.46
N GLY A 105 12.20 -1.07 4.30
CA GLY A 105 11.18 -0.03 4.19
C GLY A 105 9.82 -0.49 4.71
N TYR A 106 9.41 -1.70 4.34
CA TYR A 106 8.14 -2.27 4.75
C TYR A 106 8.10 -2.53 6.27
N LEU A 107 9.16 -3.10 6.85
CA LEU A 107 9.27 -3.32 8.29
C LEU A 107 9.26 -2.02 9.08
N ALA A 108 9.93 -0.97 8.59
CA ALA A 108 9.89 0.36 9.20
C ALA A 108 8.47 0.94 9.20
N MET A 109 7.77 0.85 8.07
CA MET A 109 6.37 1.27 7.95
C MET A 109 5.47 0.49 8.91
N LEU A 110 5.58 -0.84 8.96
CA LEU A 110 4.81 -1.68 9.87
C LEU A 110 5.06 -1.31 11.34
N ALA A 111 6.31 -1.05 11.73
CA ALA A 111 6.64 -0.63 13.09
C ALA A 111 5.90 0.67 13.47
N GLU A 112 5.78 1.63 12.57
CA GLU A 112 5.06 2.89 12.82
C GLU A 112 3.54 2.74 12.90
N VAL A 113 2.97 1.85 12.08
CA VAL A 113 1.55 1.50 12.12
C VAL A 113 1.22 0.78 13.43
N LEU A 114 2.00 -0.25 13.78
CA LEU A 114 1.78 -1.05 14.99
C LEU A 114 2.04 -0.23 16.27
N ALA A 115 2.89 0.79 16.23
CA ALA A 115 3.08 1.73 17.33
C ALA A 115 1.79 2.47 17.74
N ARG A 116 0.77 2.51 16.89
CA ARG A 116 -0.56 3.08 17.22
C ARG A 116 -1.39 2.20 18.13
N ARG A 117 -1.00 0.93 18.32
CA ARG A 117 -1.69 -0.04 19.20
C ARG A 117 -3.17 -0.20 18.89
N LEU A 118 -3.56 -0.03 17.63
CA LEU A 118 -4.89 -0.32 17.12
C LEU A 118 -4.88 -1.69 16.41
N PRO A 119 -5.98 -2.46 16.49
CA PRO A 119 -6.20 -3.60 15.62
C PRO A 119 -5.87 -3.24 14.16
N THR A 120 -4.96 -3.99 13.55
CA THR A 120 -4.40 -3.68 12.23
C THR A 120 -4.52 -4.89 11.31
N ALA A 121 -5.04 -4.68 10.10
CA ALA A 121 -4.99 -5.62 9.00
C ALA A 121 -4.06 -5.10 7.90
N VAL A 122 -3.31 -5.99 7.27
CA VAL A 122 -2.39 -5.66 6.18
C VAL A 122 -2.78 -6.46 4.94
N CYS A 123 -2.96 -5.77 3.82
CA CYS A 123 -3.20 -6.38 2.52
C CYS A 123 -1.87 -6.71 1.85
N THR A 124 -1.75 -7.91 1.29
CA THR A 124 -0.60 -8.29 0.47
C THR A 124 -0.60 -7.49 -0.83
N VAL A 125 0.59 -7.19 -1.35
CA VAL A 125 0.74 -6.62 -2.70
C VAL A 125 0.14 -7.61 -3.72
N TYR A 126 -0.74 -7.11 -4.58
CA TYR A 126 -1.41 -7.93 -5.59
C TYR A 126 -0.51 -8.16 -6.80
N TYR A 127 -0.81 -9.20 -7.58
CA TYR A 127 -0.11 -9.45 -8.83
C TYR A 127 -0.55 -8.44 -9.90
N PRO A 128 0.36 -7.60 -10.42
CA PRO A 128 0.02 -6.65 -11.47
C PRO A 128 -0.38 -7.39 -12.76
N ARG A 129 -1.40 -6.86 -13.44
CA ARG A 129 -1.86 -7.36 -14.73
C ARG A 129 -1.24 -6.52 -15.84
N PHE A 130 0.05 -6.70 -16.09
CA PHE A 130 0.71 -6.04 -17.21
C PHE A 130 0.19 -6.62 -18.54
N PRO A 131 0.04 -5.80 -19.60
CA PRO A 131 -0.11 -6.33 -20.94
C PRO A 131 1.07 -7.27 -21.22
N GLU A 132 0.82 -8.49 -21.70
CA GLU A 132 1.91 -9.32 -22.19
C GLU A 132 2.67 -8.56 -23.28
N PRO A 133 4.02 -8.60 -23.29
CA PRO A 133 4.76 -8.11 -24.43
C PRO A 133 4.25 -8.86 -25.68
N ALA A 134 3.93 -8.13 -26.74
CA ALA A 134 3.79 -8.74 -28.05
C ALA A 134 5.19 -9.27 -28.43
N PHE A 135 5.42 -10.56 -28.19
CA PHE A 135 6.62 -11.26 -28.63
C PHE A 135 6.65 -11.37 -30.16
#